data_AF-U4UZ66-F1
#
_entry.id   AF-U4UZ66-F1
#
_cell.length_a   1.000
_cell.length_b   1.000
_cell.length_c   1.000
_cell.angle_alpha   90.00
_cell.angle_beta   90.00
_cell.angle_gamma   90.00
#
_symmetry.space_group_name_H-M   'P 1'
#
loop_
_entity.id
_entity.type
_entity.pdbx_description
1 polymer ?
#
loop_
_entity_poly.entity_id
_entity_poly.type
_entity_poly.pdbx_seq_one_letter_code
_entity_poly.pdbx_strand_id
1 'polypeptide(L)'
;MCSLPVRTDENYAIHHFKLNDTNYLNFDLVPVMKLSYMLLDITQEKDLPRGLVVIIDCKGVGLMHLTRMKIGPMRRYFQFLQEGFPIQMKVIHIINAVYFFDKFLNVVKLCTKSELMEMASG
;
A
#
# COMPACT_ATOMS: atom_id res chain seq x y z
N MET A 1 0.43 -9.50 4.56
CA MET A 1 -0.67 -8.72 3.97
C MET A 1 -1.93 -9.56 4.01
N CYS A 2 -3.08 -8.98 4.31
CA CYS A 2 -4.37 -9.69 4.31
C CYS A 2 -5.52 -8.73 4.01
N SER A 3 -6.66 -9.26 3.57
CA SER A 3 -7.94 -8.56 3.56
C SER A 3 -8.65 -8.82 4.88
N LEU A 4 -9.24 -7.79 5.47
CA LEU A 4 -10.09 -7.97 6.64
C LEU A 4 -11.41 -8.64 6.22
N PRO A 5 -11.99 -9.49 7.08
CA PRO A 5 -13.19 -10.25 6.74
C PRO A 5 -14.46 -9.40 6.69
N VAL A 6 -14.45 -8.25 7.36
CA VAL A 6 -15.60 -7.33 7.45
C VAL A 6 -15.24 -6.02 6.74
N ARG A 7 -16.17 -5.54 5.92
CA ARG A 7 -16.08 -4.25 5.21
C ARG A 7 -16.59 -3.12 6.09
N THR A 8 -16.30 -1.88 5.73
CA THR A 8 -16.91 -0.71 6.39
C THR A 8 -18.41 -0.64 6.11
N ASP A 9 -19.14 0.21 6.83
CA ASP A 9 -20.56 0.47 6.60
C ASP A 9 -20.84 1.01 5.17
N GLU A 10 -19.87 1.72 4.58
CA GLU A 10 -19.92 2.20 3.19
C GLU A 10 -19.55 1.12 2.15
N ASN A 11 -19.34 -0.13 2.58
CA ASN A 11 -18.92 -1.26 1.77
C ASN A 11 -17.51 -1.10 1.17
N TYR A 12 -16.58 -0.53 1.93
CA TYR A 12 -15.17 -0.50 1.54
C TYR A 12 -14.44 -1.77 1.97
N ALA A 13 -13.70 -2.37 1.05
CA ALA A 13 -12.76 -3.43 1.39
C ALA A 13 -11.57 -2.83 2.17
N ILE A 14 -11.02 -3.58 3.10
CA ILE A 14 -9.89 -3.12 3.92
C ILE A 14 -8.73 -4.10 3.74
N HIS A 15 -7.59 -3.59 3.27
CA HIS A 15 -6.35 -4.35 3.14
C HIS A 15 -5.34 -3.89 4.18
N HIS A 16 -4.73 -4.84 4.89
CA HIS A 16 -3.73 -4.58 5.91
C HIS A 16 -2.35 -5.10 5.48
N PHE A 17 -1.35 -4.22 5.56
CA PHE A 17 0.04 -4.46 5.22
C PHE A 17 0.91 -4.30 6.45
N LYS A 18 1.81 -5.27 6.67
CA LYS A 18 2.84 -5.23 7.70
C LYS A 18 4.05 -6.03 7.24
N LEU A 19 5.22 -5.77 7.83
CA LEU A 19 6.37 -6.66 7.71
C LEU A 19 6.14 -7.94 8.54
N ASN A 20 6.39 -9.08 7.93
CA ASN A 20 6.47 -10.37 8.64
C ASN A 20 7.91 -10.67 9.08
N ASP A 21 8.89 -10.29 8.26
CA ASP A 21 10.31 -10.31 8.55
C ASP A 21 10.83 -8.86 8.51
N THR A 22 11.47 -8.42 9.59
CA THR A 22 11.98 -7.05 9.75
C THR A 22 13.44 -6.91 9.28
N ASN A 23 14.07 -7.99 8.80
CA ASN A 23 15.41 -7.95 8.26
C ASN A 23 15.40 -7.38 6.83
N TYR A 24 15.94 -6.18 6.67
CA TYR A 24 15.99 -5.49 5.36
C TYR A 24 16.80 -6.24 4.28
N LEU A 25 17.64 -7.21 4.65
CA LEU A 25 18.34 -8.06 3.70
C LEU A 25 17.39 -9.02 2.98
N ASN A 26 16.32 -9.43 3.65
CA ASN A 26 15.29 -10.33 3.12
C ASN A 26 14.12 -9.58 2.48
N PHE A 27 14.11 -8.25 2.58
CA PHE A 27 13.03 -7.42 2.07
C PHE A 27 13.18 -7.15 0.57
N ASP A 28 12.18 -7.59 -0.21
CA ASP A 28 11.98 -7.21 -1.61
C ASP A 28 10.55 -6.68 -1.78
N LEU A 29 10.44 -5.43 -2.22
CA LEU A 29 9.15 -4.77 -2.43
C LEU A 29 8.42 -5.29 -3.68
N VAL A 30 9.13 -5.85 -4.68
CA VAL A 30 8.49 -6.29 -5.94
C VAL A 30 7.54 -7.47 -5.73
N PRO A 31 7.92 -8.55 -5.03
CA PRO A 31 6.97 -9.61 -4.65
C PRO A 31 5.79 -9.08 -3.84
N VAL A 32 6.01 -8.13 -2.93
CA VAL A 32 4.94 -7.53 -2.12
C VAL A 32 3.92 -6.79 -3.00
N MET A 33 4.38 -6.03 -4.01
CA MET A 33 3.51 -5.36 -4.98
C MET A 33 2.73 -6.34 -5.87
N LYS A 34 3.30 -7.51 -6.19
CA LYS A 34 2.57 -8.55 -6.92
C LYS A 34 1.51 -9.21 -6.05
N LEU A 35 1.83 -9.48 -4.79
CA LEU A 35 0.88 -10.02 -3.82
C LEU A 35 -0.28 -9.06 -3.58
N SER A 36 -0.03 -7.75 -3.59
CA SER A 36 -1.12 -6.78 -3.46
C SER A 36 -2.05 -6.81 -4.68
N TYR A 37 -1.54 -6.93 -5.90
CA TYR A 37 -2.40 -7.16 -7.08
C TYR A 37 -3.26 -8.41 -6.96
N MET A 38 -2.68 -9.54 -6.56
CA MET A 38 -3.44 -10.78 -6.37
C MET A 38 -4.55 -10.60 -5.33
N LEU A 39 -4.29 -9.86 -4.25
CA LEU A 39 -5.31 -9.59 -3.24
C LEU A 39 -6.43 -8.68 -3.76
N LEU A 40 -6.08 -7.69 -4.59
CA LEU A 40 -7.05 -6.83 -5.25
C LEU A 40 -7.96 -7.63 -6.19
N ASP A 41 -7.40 -8.56 -6.97
CA ASP A 41 -8.15 -9.46 -7.86
C ASP A 41 -9.15 -10.34 -7.10
N ILE A 42 -8.70 -10.96 -6.00
CA ILE A 42 -9.59 -11.77 -5.15
C ILE A 42 -10.69 -10.89 -4.53
N THR A 43 -10.37 -9.65 -4.16
CA THR A 43 -11.31 -8.74 -3.51
C THR A 43 -12.48 -8.34 -4.43
N GLN A 44 -12.26 -8.33 -5.74
CA GLN A 44 -13.27 -7.99 -6.75
C GLN A 44 -14.00 -9.21 -7.35
N GLU A 45 -13.58 -10.44 -7.04
CA GLU A 45 -14.06 -11.65 -7.73
C GLU A 45 -15.56 -11.93 -7.53
N LYS A 46 -16.09 -11.74 -6.32
CA LYS A 46 -17.47 -12.15 -5.96
C LYS A 46 -18.43 -11.00 -5.69
N ASP A 47 -17.94 -9.92 -5.10
CA ASP A 47 -18.74 -8.76 -4.75
C ASP A 47 -17.86 -7.51 -4.82
N LEU A 48 -18.17 -6.59 -5.73
CA LEU A 48 -17.32 -5.44 -5.98
C LEU A 48 -17.48 -4.42 -4.83
N PRO A 49 -16.43 -4.13 -4.05
CA PRO A 49 -16.51 -3.13 -3.00
C PRO A 49 -16.68 -1.73 -3.60
N ARG A 50 -17.32 -0.83 -2.85
CA ARG A 50 -17.50 0.58 -3.25
C ARG A 50 -16.22 1.42 -3.15
N GLY A 51 -15.16 0.83 -2.61
CA GLY A 51 -13.88 1.48 -2.38
C GLY A 51 -12.90 0.58 -1.66
N LEU A 52 -11.65 1.03 -1.58
CA LEU A 52 -10.57 0.35 -0.89
C LEU A 52 -9.97 1.26 0.19
N VAL A 53 -9.87 0.75 1.41
CA VAL A 53 -9.07 1.31 2.49
C VAL A 53 -7.81 0.46 2.65
N VAL A 54 -6.66 1.13 2.75
CA VAL A 54 -5.37 0.48 2.96
C VAL A 54 -4.84 0.87 4.34
N ILE A 55 -4.44 -0.10 5.14
CA ILE A 55 -3.75 0.10 6.41
C ILE A 55 -2.31 -0.38 6.26
N ILE A 56 -1.35 0.51 6.50
CA ILE A 56 0.08 0.20 6.48
C ILE A 56 0.60 0.31 7.91
N ASP A 57 0.92 -0.83 8.50
CA ASP A 57 1.63 -0.93 9.77
C ASP A 57 3.14 -0.83 9.54
N CYS A 58 3.73 0.28 9.97
CA CYS A 58 5.16 0.54 9.86
C CYS A 58 5.98 -0.06 11.02
N LYS A 59 5.38 -0.83 11.93
CA LYS A 59 6.12 -1.52 12.99
C LYS A 59 7.19 -2.44 12.41
N GLY A 60 8.43 -2.23 12.85
CA GLY A 60 9.60 -3.00 12.38
C GLY A 60 10.22 -2.49 11.07
N VAL A 61 9.65 -1.47 10.42
CA VAL A 61 10.26 -0.84 9.26
C VAL A 61 11.47 0.00 9.71
N GLY A 62 12.68 -0.47 9.39
CA GLY A 62 13.93 0.28 9.59
C GLY A 62 14.34 1.12 8.38
N LEU A 63 15.19 2.13 8.60
CA LEU A 63 15.66 3.08 7.56
C LEU A 63 16.29 2.38 6.34
N MET A 64 17.01 1.28 6.57
CA MET A 64 17.66 0.51 5.49
C MET A 64 16.67 -0.14 4.52
N HIS A 65 15.39 -0.33 4.89
CA HIS A 65 14.38 -0.80 3.94
C HIS A 65 14.16 0.18 2.78
N LEU A 66 14.37 1.49 2.98
CA LEU A 66 14.29 2.49 1.91
C LEU A 66 15.29 2.21 0.78
N THR A 67 16.48 1.69 1.12
CA THR A 67 17.52 1.34 0.14
C THR A 67 17.13 0.19 -0.79
N ARG A 68 16.12 -0.62 -0.38
CA ARG A 68 15.59 -1.74 -1.17
C ARG A 68 14.44 -1.32 -2.08
N MET A 69 13.96 -0.08 -1.97
CA MET A 69 12.86 0.45 -2.77
C MET A 69 13.36 0.83 -4.16
N LYS A 70 12.86 0.13 -5.19
CA LYS A 70 13.23 0.37 -6.58
C LYS A 70 12.19 1.27 -7.26
N ILE A 71 12.62 2.47 -7.66
CA ILE A 71 11.76 3.51 -8.25
C ILE A 71 11.01 3.03 -9.50
N GLY A 72 11.66 2.28 -10.40
CA GLY A 72 11.04 1.82 -11.65
C GLY A 72 9.80 0.94 -11.41
N PRO A 73 9.92 -0.18 -10.68
CA PRO A 73 8.78 -1.00 -10.27
C PRO A 73 7.71 -0.22 -9.49
N MET A 74 8.11 0.66 -8.56
CA MET A 74 7.17 1.47 -7.78
C MET A 74 6.35 2.41 -8.67
N ARG A 75 6.98 3.09 -9.63
CA ARG A 75 6.28 3.95 -10.61
C ARG A 75 5.20 3.19 -11.37
N ARG A 76 5.52 2.00 -11.88
CA ARG A 76 4.53 1.16 -12.58
C ARG A 76 3.41 0.71 -11.63
N TYR A 77 3.76 0.41 -10.38
CA TYR A 77 2.79 0.01 -9.37
C TYR A 77 1.77 1.11 -9.08
N PHE A 78 2.24 2.31 -8.77
CA PHE A 78 1.36 3.44 -8.51
C PHE A 78 0.61 3.88 -9.77
N GLN A 79 1.23 3.84 -10.95
CA GLN A 79 0.52 4.11 -12.20
C GLN A 79 -0.67 3.17 -12.39
N PHE A 80 -0.49 1.87 -12.17
CA PHE A 80 -1.61 0.91 -12.22
C PHE A 80 -2.69 1.25 -11.19
N LEU A 81 -2.31 1.54 -9.94
CA LEU A 81 -3.29 1.89 -8.90
C LEU A 81 -4.09 3.16 -9.24
N GLN A 82 -3.50 4.11 -9.96
CA GLN A 82 -4.17 5.37 -10.33
C GLN A 82 -4.98 5.27 -11.63
N GLU A 83 -4.47 4.55 -12.63
CA GLU A 83 -5.01 4.57 -13.99
C GLU A 83 -5.68 3.26 -14.40
N GLY A 84 -5.28 2.14 -13.81
CA GLY A 84 -5.70 0.79 -14.22
C GLY A 84 -6.60 0.07 -13.22
N PHE A 85 -6.59 0.47 -11.94
CA PHE A 85 -7.35 -0.23 -10.91
C PHE A 85 -8.81 0.28 -10.85
N PRO A 86 -9.83 -0.60 -11.02
CA PRO A 86 -11.22 -0.17 -11.19
C PRO A 86 -11.90 0.29 -9.90
N ILE A 87 -11.33 -0.02 -8.73
CA ILE A 87 -11.89 0.38 -7.43
C ILE A 87 -11.16 1.61 -6.93
N GLN A 88 -11.91 2.64 -6.56
CA GLN A 88 -11.33 3.86 -6.01
C GLN A 88 -10.67 3.59 -4.65
N MET A 89 -9.39 3.94 -4.54
CA MET A 89 -8.72 4.05 -3.25
C MET A 89 -9.34 5.21 -2.47
N LYS A 90 -9.81 4.94 -1.26
CA LYS A 90 -10.51 5.92 -0.42
C LYS A 90 -9.57 6.59 0.56
N VAL A 91 -8.82 5.77 1.32
CA VAL A 91 -7.94 6.24 2.39
C VAL A 91 -6.76 5.29 2.54
N ILE A 92 -5.58 5.85 2.84
CA ILE A 92 -4.42 5.09 3.30
C ILE A 92 -4.13 5.51 4.74
N HIS A 93 -4.35 4.60 5.68
CA HIS A 93 -3.99 4.77 7.08
C HIS A 93 -2.58 4.26 7.34
N ILE A 94 -1.77 5.07 8.00
CA ILE A 94 -0.43 4.70 8.44
C ILE A 94 -0.47 4.54 9.95
N ILE A 95 -0.09 3.36 10.45
CA ILE A 95 -0.01 3.10 11.90
C ILE A 95 1.42 2.74 12.29
N ASN A 96 1.79 3.01 13.54
CA ASN A 96 3.16 2.85 14.04
C ASN A 96 4.21 3.55 13.15
N ALA A 97 3.88 4.78 12.71
CA ALA A 97 4.74 5.56 11.83
C ALA A 97 6.15 5.71 12.42
N VAL A 98 7.14 5.59 11.54
CA VAL A 98 8.57 5.67 11.89
C VAL A 98 9.07 7.10 11.80
N TYR A 99 10.10 7.46 12.58
CA TYR A 99 10.63 8.84 12.63
C TYR A 99 11.09 9.41 11.27
N PHE A 100 11.35 8.54 10.28
CA PHE A 100 11.78 8.91 8.93
C PHE A 100 10.66 8.81 7.89
N PHE A 101 9.40 8.76 8.31
CA PHE A 101 8.25 8.59 7.42
C PHE A 101 8.19 9.64 6.31
N ASP A 102 8.58 10.90 6.57
CA ASP A 102 8.65 11.94 5.53
C ASP A 102 9.62 11.58 4.38
N LYS A 103 10.72 10.89 4.68
CA LYS A 103 11.65 10.41 3.65
C LYS A 103 11.00 9.32 2.80
N PHE A 104 10.22 8.42 3.42
CA PHE A 104 9.44 7.43 2.70
C PHE A 104 8.40 8.10 1.79
N LEU A 105 7.64 9.06 2.31
CA LEU A 105 6.68 9.84 1.52
C LEU A 105 7.34 10.54 0.33
N ASN A 106 8.54 11.09 0.50
CA ASN A 106 9.27 11.72 -0.60
C ASN A 106 9.64 10.71 -1.71
N VAL A 107 9.99 9.47 -1.37
CA VAL A 107 10.20 8.40 -2.37
C VAL A 107 8.90 8.05 -3.09
N VAL A 108 7.78 7.95 -2.36
CA VAL A 108 6.46 7.68 -2.93
C VAL A 108 6.03 8.82 -3.87
N LYS A 109 6.21 10.08 -3.49
CA LYS A 109 5.90 11.26 -4.31
C LYS A 109 6.60 11.25 -5.67
N LEU A 110 7.82 10.71 -5.76
CA LEU A 110 8.54 10.55 -7.04
C LEU A 110 7.92 9.49 -7.97
N CYS A 111 7.00 8.69 -7.44
CA CYS A 111 6.38 7.56 -8.10
C CYS A 111 4.89 7.73 -8.38
N THR A 112 4.21 8.70 -7.74
CA THR A 112 2.75 8.91 -7.83
C THR A 112 2.42 10.24 -8.48
N LYS A 113 1.28 10.33 -9.18
CA LYS A 113 0.63 11.63 -9.46
C LYS A 113 -0.11 12.10 -8.19
N SER A 114 -0.18 13.42 -7.98
CA SER A 114 -0.49 14.13 -6.73
C SER A 114 -1.69 13.64 -5.88
N GLU A 115 -2.70 13.03 -6.47
CA GLU A 115 -3.96 12.67 -5.79
C GLU A 115 -3.82 11.57 -4.72
N LEU A 116 -2.93 10.59 -4.90
CA LEU A 116 -2.71 9.54 -3.87
C LEU A 116 -2.09 10.10 -2.57
N MET A 117 -1.38 11.22 -2.67
CA MET A 117 -0.70 11.84 -1.53
C MET A 117 -1.68 12.58 -0.61
N GLU A 118 -2.83 13.01 -1.13
CA GLU A 118 -3.88 13.67 -0.36
C GLU A 118 -4.69 12.68 0.50
N MET A 119 -4.66 11.39 0.14
CA MET A 119 -5.37 10.30 0.83
C MET A 119 -4.60 9.71 2.02
N ALA A 120 -3.32 10.02 2.15
CA ALA A 120 -2.49 9.55 3.26
C ALA A 120 -2.70 10.45 4.48
N SER A 121 -3.64 10.08 5.35
CA SER A 121 -3.82 10.72 6.66
C SER A 121 -2.98 9.99 7.71
N GLY A 122 -2.16 10.75 8.43
CA GLY A 122 -1.40 10.30 9.60
C GLY A 122 -2.22 10.39 10.87
#